data_AF-A0A540ML52-F1
#
_entry.id   AF-A0A540ML52-F1
#
_cell.length_a   1.000
_cell.length_b   1.000
_cell.length_c   1.000
_cell.angle_alpha   90.00
_cell.angle_beta   90.00
_cell.angle_gamma   90.00
#
_symmetry.space_group_name_H-M   'P 1'
#
loop_
_entity.id
_entity.type
_entity.pdbx_description
1 polymer ?
#
loop_
_entity_poly.entity_id
_entity_poly.type
_entity_poly.pdbx_seq_one_letter_code
_entity_poly.pdbx_strand_id
1 'polypeptide(L)'
;MRPLTPESEELYSGFLLLSSPAPMVSAVPENLSREQYVYLVKLAEQVERYEEMVSFMEKLVVGSIVAKTELTVEERNLFNIAYKNVESELFAICAGILELLQSHLVPSATTGESKVFYLKMKDDYHRYIAGFKNGIERKTAAQDTLDA
;
A
#
# COMPACT_ATOMS: atom_id res chain seq x y z
N MET A 1 -16.33 -42.75 13.01
CA MET A 1 -15.46 -41.56 12.88
C MET A 1 -14.19 -41.86 13.65
N ARG A 2 -13.02 -41.80 13.01
CA ARG A 2 -11.73 -42.13 13.62
C ARG A 2 -11.23 -40.87 14.35
N PRO A 3 -10.85 -40.92 15.64
CA PRO A 3 -10.38 -39.73 16.34
C PRO A 3 -9.05 -39.25 15.75
N LEU A 4 -8.93 -37.93 15.55
CA LEU A 4 -7.70 -37.29 15.08
C LEU A 4 -6.62 -37.41 16.17
N THR A 5 -5.39 -37.70 15.77
CA THR A 5 -4.26 -37.82 16.69
C THR A 5 -3.82 -36.43 17.16
N PRO A 6 -3.34 -36.28 18.42
CA PRO A 6 -2.95 -34.99 19.00
C PRO A 6 -1.90 -34.23 18.16
N GLU A 7 -1.01 -34.96 17.48
CA GLU A 7 0.03 -34.39 16.61
C GLU A 7 -0.52 -33.61 15.39
N SER A 8 -1.74 -33.95 14.94
CA SER A 8 -2.36 -33.26 13.81
C SER A 8 -3.00 -31.92 14.21
N GLU A 9 -3.39 -31.74 15.47
CA GLU A 9 -3.92 -30.47 15.97
C GLU A 9 -2.80 -29.45 16.23
N GLU A 10 -1.62 -29.88 16.66
CA GLU A 10 -0.47 -28.99 16.84
C GLU A 10 0.07 -28.45 15.51
N LEU A 11 0.13 -29.28 14.47
CA LEU A 11 0.52 -28.83 13.12
C LEU A 11 -0.50 -27.88 12.50
N TYR A 12 -1.80 -28.09 12.76
CA TYR A 12 -2.85 -27.19 12.29
C TYR A 12 -2.86 -25.87 13.08
N SER A 13 -2.59 -25.91 14.38
CA SER A 13 -2.43 -24.72 15.23
C SER A 13 -1.22 -23.88 14.80
N GLY A 14 -0.09 -24.50 14.48
CA GLY A 14 1.10 -23.81 13.94
C GLY A 14 0.87 -23.21 12.55
N PHE A 15 0.13 -23.90 11.68
CA PHE A 15 -0.22 -23.40 10.35
C PHE A 15 -1.25 -22.26 10.40
N LEU A 16 -2.24 -22.33 11.30
CA LEU A 16 -3.24 -21.28 11.51
C LEU A 16 -2.65 -19.99 12.13
N LEU A 17 -1.57 -20.10 12.91
CA LEU A 17 -0.81 -18.93 13.37
C LEU A 17 -0.02 -18.24 12.25
N LEU A 18 0.38 -18.98 11.21
CA LEU A 18 1.06 -18.43 10.02
C LEU A 18 0.08 -17.92 8.96
N SER A 19 -1.18 -18.36 8.97
CA SER A 19 -2.22 -17.93 8.03
C SER A 19 -3.18 -16.87 8.60
N SER A 20 -3.08 -16.54 9.89
CA SER A 20 -3.83 -15.43 10.47
C SER A 20 -3.08 -14.14 10.13
N PRO A 21 -3.69 -13.17 9.41
CA PRO A 21 -3.09 -11.86 9.24
C PRO A 21 -3.01 -11.21 10.61
N ALA A 22 -1.84 -11.26 11.23
CA ALA A 22 -1.58 -10.52 12.45
C ALA A 22 -1.85 -9.04 12.12
N PRO A 23 -2.64 -8.32 12.94
CA PRO A 23 -2.82 -6.89 12.77
C PRO A 23 -1.51 -6.20 13.15
N MET A 24 -0.58 -6.11 12.21
CA MET A 24 0.73 -5.51 12.38
C MET A 24 0.63 -3.99 12.14
N VAL A 25 -0.14 -3.32 12.99
CA VAL A 25 -0.16 -1.84 13.12
C VAL A 25 0.54 -1.41 14.43
N SER A 26 1.18 -2.31 15.18
CA SER A 26 1.82 -1.97 16.44
C SER A 26 3.34 -1.88 16.35
N ALA A 27 3.82 -0.63 16.41
CA ALA A 27 5.20 -0.19 16.67
C ALA A 27 6.22 -0.42 15.54
N VAL A 28 6.32 0.56 14.65
CA VAL A 28 7.55 0.76 13.87
C VAL A 28 8.69 0.96 14.88
N PRO A 29 9.73 0.12 14.88
CA PRO A 29 10.85 0.26 15.80
C PRO A 29 11.51 1.64 15.63
N GLU A 30 11.50 2.42 16.72
CA GLU A 30 12.08 3.75 16.75
C GLU A 30 13.57 3.66 17.06
N ASN A 31 14.38 4.50 16.41
CA ASN A 31 15.82 4.65 16.66
C ASN A 31 16.73 3.51 16.17
N LEU A 32 16.42 2.93 15.01
CA LEU A 32 17.29 1.98 14.30
C LEU A 32 18.37 2.68 13.46
N SER A 33 19.44 1.95 13.13
CA SER A 33 20.47 2.38 12.19
C SER A 33 19.94 2.42 10.75
N ARG A 34 20.63 3.16 9.88
CA ARG A 34 20.30 3.26 8.45
C ARG A 34 20.26 1.89 7.78
N GLU A 35 21.25 1.05 8.07
CA GLU A 35 21.39 -0.31 7.53
C GLU A 35 20.24 -1.21 8.00
N GLN A 36 19.80 -1.04 9.25
CA GLN A 36 18.65 -1.77 9.79
C GLN A 36 17.35 -1.37 9.09
N TYR A 37 17.13 -0.08 8.81
CA TYR A 37 15.97 0.34 8.02
C TYR A 37 16.02 -0.20 6.59
N VAL A 38 17.19 -0.19 5.92
CA VAL A 38 17.34 -0.82 4.59
C VAL A 38 16.96 -2.30 4.64
N TYR A 39 17.40 -3.01 5.67
CA TYR A 39 17.06 -4.42 5.85
C TYR A 39 15.54 -4.63 6.03
N LEU A 40 14.88 -3.83 6.88
CA LEU A 40 13.44 -3.92 7.08
C LEU A 40 12.63 -3.60 5.82
N VAL A 41 13.06 -2.60 5.04
CA VAL A 41 12.44 -2.26 3.75
C VAL A 41 12.51 -3.46 2.79
N LYS A 42 13.67 -4.12 2.69
CA LYS A 42 13.82 -5.31 1.86
C LYS A 42 12.96 -6.47 2.34
N LEU A 43 12.86 -6.68 3.66
CA LEU A 43 11.96 -7.70 4.19
C LEU A 43 10.50 -7.40 3.84
N ALA A 44 10.05 -6.15 4.01
CA ALA A 44 8.70 -5.71 3.68
C ALA A 44 8.40 -5.87 2.18
N GLU A 45 9.37 -5.61 1.31
CA GLU A 45 9.29 -5.88 -0.12
C GLU A 45 9.07 -7.37 -0.41
N GLN A 46 9.86 -8.26 0.23
CA GLN A 46 9.75 -9.73 0.01
C GLN A 46 8.40 -10.32 0.43
N VAL A 47 7.68 -9.66 1.34
CA VAL A 47 6.36 -10.10 1.79
C VAL A 47 5.22 -9.21 1.27
N GLU A 48 5.52 -8.34 0.30
CA GLU A 48 4.55 -7.46 -0.37
C GLU A 48 3.77 -6.54 0.59
N ARG A 49 4.34 -6.18 1.74
CA ARG A 49 3.74 -5.25 2.72
C ARG A 49 4.16 -3.81 2.43
N TYR A 50 3.60 -3.23 1.38
CA TYR A 50 4.03 -1.94 0.85
C TYR A 50 3.79 -0.75 1.79
N GLU A 51 2.73 -0.76 2.59
CA GLU A 51 2.49 0.28 3.61
C GLU A 51 3.61 0.35 4.65
N GLU A 52 4.08 -0.81 5.15
CA GLU A 52 5.22 -0.86 6.08
C GLU A 52 6.52 -0.47 5.40
N MET A 53 6.71 -0.91 4.16
CA MET A 53 7.87 -0.55 3.34
C MET A 53 7.99 0.98 3.23
N VAL A 54 6.87 1.69 3.01
CA VAL A 54 6.82 3.16 2.99
C VAL A 54 7.15 3.74 4.37
N SER A 55 6.62 3.17 5.46
CA SER A 55 6.92 3.66 6.81
C SER A 55 8.40 3.56 7.18
N PHE A 56 9.04 2.43 6.87
CA PHE A 56 10.49 2.26 7.10
C PHE A 56 11.31 3.19 6.19
N MET A 57 10.88 3.36 4.94
CA MET A 57 11.52 4.28 4.01
C MET A 57 11.43 5.73 4.49
N GLU A 58 10.29 6.16 5.05
CA GLU A 58 10.14 7.49 5.65
C GLU A 58 11.16 7.71 6.78
N LYS A 59 11.31 6.74 7.68
CA LYS A 59 12.32 6.82 8.76
C LYS A 59 13.74 6.90 8.21
N LEU A 60 14.05 6.15 7.16
CA LEU A 60 15.36 6.19 6.50
C LEU A 60 15.64 7.57 5.87
N VAL A 61 14.66 8.14 5.17
CA VAL A 61 14.76 9.47 4.54
C VAL A 61 14.94 10.55 5.60
N VAL A 62 14.11 10.55 6.64
CA VAL A 62 14.20 11.51 7.75
C VAL A 62 15.56 11.40 8.45
N GLY A 63 16.02 10.17 8.74
CA GLY A 63 17.34 9.94 9.32
C GLY A 63 18.49 10.46 8.46
N SER A 64 18.40 10.27 7.14
CA SER A 64 19.40 10.76 6.18
C SER A 64 19.45 12.29 6.13
N ILE A 65 18.30 12.97 6.21
CA ILE A 65 18.21 14.43 6.29
C ILE A 65 18.86 14.95 7.58
N VAL A 66 18.57 14.33 8.72
CA VAL A 66 19.16 14.70 10.03
C VAL A 66 20.67 14.52 10.01
N ALA A 67 21.16 13.43 9.42
CA ALA A 67 22.58 13.16 9.24
C ALA A 67 23.26 14.03 8.16
N LYS A 68 22.49 14.82 7.40
CA LYS A 68 22.96 15.59 6.24
C LYS A 68 23.69 14.73 5.20
N THR A 69 23.21 13.51 5.02
CA THR A 69 23.74 12.55 4.04
C THR A 69 22.72 12.30 2.95
N GLU A 70 23.17 12.12 1.72
CA GLU A 70 22.30 11.77 0.61
C GLU A 70 21.92 10.28 0.62
N LEU A 71 20.82 9.95 -0.08
CA LEU A 71 20.42 8.57 -0.33
C LEU A 71 21.34 7.93 -1.39
N THR A 72 21.75 6.70 -1.11
CA THR A 72 22.45 5.85 -2.07
C THR A 72 21.53 5.52 -3.24
N VAL A 73 22.12 5.00 -4.33
CA VAL A 73 21.35 4.56 -5.51
C VAL A 73 20.36 3.45 -5.13
N GLU A 74 20.78 2.53 -4.27
CA GLU A 74 19.95 1.43 -3.78
C GLU A 74 18.74 1.94 -2.99
N GLU A 75 18.95 2.86 -2.05
CA GLU A 75 17.86 3.41 -1.23
C GLU A 75 16.88 4.24 -2.06
N ARG A 76 17.37 4.96 -3.08
CA ARG A 76 16.50 5.65 -4.04
C ARG A 76 15.66 4.67 -4.85
N ASN A 77 16.22 3.53 -5.24
CA ASN A 77 15.46 2.49 -5.93
C ASN A 77 14.38 1.89 -5.02
N LEU A 78 14.74 1.54 -3.78
CA LEU A 78 13.80 1.04 -2.78
C LEU A 78 12.69 2.05 -2.48
N PHE A 79 13.02 3.35 -2.42
CA PHE A 79 12.04 4.41 -2.28
C PHE A 79 11.03 4.38 -3.44
N ASN A 80 11.52 4.33 -4.68
CA ASN A 80 10.66 4.28 -5.85
C ASN A 80 9.76 3.04 -5.86
N ILE A 81 10.28 1.88 -5.47
CA ILE A 81 9.51 0.63 -5.40
C ILE A 81 8.38 0.76 -4.36
N ALA A 82 8.70 1.20 -3.15
CA ALA A 82 7.73 1.34 -2.06
C ALA A 82 6.54 2.23 -2.47
N TYR A 83 6.83 3.44 -2.95
CA TYR A 83 5.78 4.40 -3.28
C TYR A 83 4.98 4.01 -4.54
N LYS A 84 5.61 3.42 -5.56
CA LYS A 84 4.89 2.93 -6.75
C LYS A 84 3.92 1.81 -6.43
N ASN A 85 4.31 0.90 -5.53
CA ASN A 85 3.44 -0.23 -5.19
C ASN A 85 2.24 0.18 -4.34
N VAL A 86 2.44 1.09 -3.36
CA VAL A 86 1.31 1.68 -2.61
C VAL A 86 0.35 2.44 -3.53
N GLU A 87 0.89 3.19 -4.49
CA GLU A 87 0.08 3.88 -5.49
C GLU A 87 -0.74 2.89 -6.35
N SER A 88 -0.12 1.78 -6.78
CA SER A 88 -0.83 0.74 -7.55
C SER A 88 -1.94 0.07 -6.74
N GLU A 89 -1.71 -0.21 -5.46
CA GLU A 89 -2.69 -0.81 -4.57
C GLU A 89 -3.91 0.11 -4.42
N LEU A 90 -3.66 1.40 -4.20
CA LEU A 90 -4.71 2.42 -4.15
C LEU A 90 -5.54 2.46 -5.43
N PHE A 91 -4.91 2.39 -6.60
CA PHE A 91 -5.65 2.34 -7.88
C PHE A 91 -6.48 1.07 -8.02
N ALA A 92 -5.96 -0.08 -7.59
CA ALA A 92 -6.68 -1.34 -7.62
C ALA A 92 -7.94 -1.29 -6.74
N ILE A 93 -7.82 -0.74 -5.52
CA ILE A 93 -8.96 -0.51 -4.62
C ILE A 93 -9.99 0.41 -5.28
N CYS A 94 -9.56 1.56 -5.83
CA CYS A 94 -10.48 2.49 -6.47
C CYS A 94 -11.20 1.85 -7.67
N ALA A 95 -10.49 1.05 -8.48
CA ALA A 95 -11.06 0.33 -9.59
C ALA A 95 -12.13 -0.69 -9.14
N GLY A 96 -11.83 -1.46 -8.08
CA GLY A 96 -12.80 -2.40 -7.50
C GLY A 96 -14.06 -1.72 -6.99
N ILE A 97 -13.94 -0.56 -6.33
CA ILE A 97 -15.11 0.21 -5.86
C ILE A 97 -15.94 0.71 -7.04
N LEU A 98 -15.31 1.23 -8.09
CA LEU A 98 -16.00 1.67 -9.31
C LEU A 98 -16.75 0.51 -9.97
N GLU A 99 -16.16 -0.69 -10.01
CA GLU A 99 -16.82 -1.89 -10.53
C GLU A 99 -18.04 -2.27 -9.69
N LEU A 100 -17.93 -2.30 -8.36
CA LEU A 100 -19.06 -2.57 -7.47
C LEU A 100 -20.19 -1.55 -7.64
N LEU A 101 -19.84 -0.27 -7.74
CA LEU A 101 -20.80 0.81 -7.97
C LEU A 101 -21.54 0.60 -9.30
N GLN A 102 -20.82 0.32 -10.38
CA GLN A 102 -21.37 0.23 -11.73
C GLN A 102 -22.16 -1.08 -11.96
N SER A 103 -21.67 -2.21 -11.45
CA SER A 103 -22.22 -3.54 -11.71
C SER A 103 -23.33 -3.94 -10.74
N HIS A 104 -23.32 -3.40 -9.51
CA HIS A 104 -24.26 -3.84 -8.46
C HIS A 104 -25.05 -2.68 -7.86
N LEU A 105 -24.40 -1.64 -7.34
CA LEU A 105 -25.08 -0.63 -6.53
C LEU A 105 -26.01 0.28 -7.37
N VAL A 106 -25.52 0.82 -8.49
CA VAL A 106 -26.32 1.66 -9.39
C VAL A 106 -27.52 0.90 -9.97
N PRO A 107 -27.38 -0.36 -10.47
CA PRO A 107 -28.53 -1.17 -10.89
C PRO A 107 -29.51 -1.52 -9.76
N SER A 108 -29.03 -1.69 -8.52
CA SER A 108 -29.88 -2.06 -7.38
C SER A 108 -30.72 -0.90 -6.81
N ALA A 109 -30.40 0.35 -7.19
CA ALA A 109 -31.07 1.54 -6.68
C ALA A 109 -32.54 1.62 -7.10
N THR A 110 -33.45 1.50 -6.13
CA THR A 110 -34.91 1.55 -6.34
C THR A 110 -35.47 2.98 -6.31
N THR A 111 -34.75 3.93 -5.72
CA THR A 111 -35.16 5.33 -5.59
C THR A 111 -34.23 6.27 -6.36
N GLY A 112 -34.77 7.41 -6.80
CA GLY A 112 -33.96 8.45 -7.45
C GLY A 112 -32.82 8.97 -6.55
N GLU A 113 -33.09 9.11 -5.24
CA GLU A 113 -32.10 9.57 -4.27
C GLU A 113 -30.92 8.61 -4.11
N SER A 114 -31.18 7.31 -3.96
CA SER A 114 -30.11 6.30 -3.86
C SER A 114 -29.28 6.22 -5.14
N LYS A 115 -29.92 6.34 -6.30
CA LYS A 115 -29.22 6.37 -7.59
C LYS A 115 -28.30 7.58 -7.72
N VAL A 116 -28.77 8.77 -7.33
CA VAL A 116 -27.95 10.00 -7.32
C VAL A 116 -26.78 9.85 -6.34
N PHE A 117 -27.01 9.26 -5.17
CA PHE A 117 -25.96 9.00 -4.19
C PHE A 117 -24.84 8.11 -4.75
N TYR A 118 -25.17 6.98 -5.38
CA TYR A 118 -24.16 6.09 -5.97
C TYR A 118 -23.43 6.71 -7.16
N LEU A 119 -24.13 7.50 -7.99
CA LEU A 119 -23.50 8.21 -9.10
C LEU A 119 -22.52 9.28 -8.60
N LYS A 120 -22.88 10.04 -7.57
CA LYS A 120 -21.97 11.00 -6.93
C LYS A 120 -20.72 10.30 -6.38
N MET A 121 -20.90 9.16 -5.72
CA MET A 121 -19.79 8.36 -5.22
C MET A 121 -18.87 7.89 -6.35
N LYS A 122 -19.44 7.43 -7.47
CA LYS A 122 -18.69 7.07 -8.67
C LYS A 122 -17.87 8.24 -9.22
N ASP A 123 -18.47 9.42 -9.29
CA ASP A 123 -17.80 10.64 -9.75
C ASP A 123 -16.66 11.05 -8.81
N ASP A 124 -16.83 10.89 -7.49
CA ASP A 124 -15.79 11.16 -6.50
C ASP A 124 -14.57 10.23 -6.68
N TYR A 125 -14.78 8.93 -6.95
CA TYR A 125 -13.68 7.99 -7.24
C TYR A 125 -13.00 8.25 -8.58
N HIS A 126 -13.76 8.59 -9.64
CA HIS A 126 -13.15 9.02 -10.90
C HIS A 126 -12.33 10.29 -10.73
N ARG A 127 -12.83 11.27 -9.96
CA ARG A 127 -12.11 12.51 -9.64
C ARG A 127 -10.84 12.24 -8.85
N TYR A 128 -10.88 11.31 -7.90
CA TYR A 128 -9.71 10.89 -7.12
C TYR A 128 -8.62 10.32 -8.03
N ILE A 129 -8.96 9.36 -8.89
CA ILE A 129 -8.02 8.74 -9.85
C ILE A 129 -7.42 9.79 -10.79
N ALA A 130 -8.25 10.68 -11.36
CA ALA A 130 -7.80 11.73 -12.27
C ALA A 130 -6.87 12.74 -11.58
N GLY A 131 -7.18 13.13 -10.35
CA GLY A 131 -6.36 14.03 -9.56
C GLY A 131 -4.95 13.47 -9.29
N PHE A 132 -4.86 12.17 -9.00
CA PHE A 132 -3.58 11.48 -8.82
C PHE A 132 -2.76 11.44 -10.11
N LYS A 133 -3.33 10.99 -11.23
CA LYS A 133 -2.65 10.92 -12.53
C LYS A 133 -2.10 12.29 -12.97
N ASN A 134 -2.92 13.33 -12.86
CA ASN A 134 -2.49 14.70 -13.18
C ASN A 134 -1.40 15.22 -12.22
N GLY A 135 -1.34 14.72 -10.99
CA GLY A 135 -0.25 15.01 -10.06
C GLY A 135 1.09 14.41 -10.51
N ILE A 136 1.06 13.20 -11.06
CA ILE A 136 2.24 12.48 -11.54
C ILE A 136 2.76 13.13 -12.82
N GLU A 137 1.90 13.37 -13.80
CA GLU A 137 2.27 14.01 -15.08
C GLU A 137 2.94 15.37 -14.88
N ARG A 138 2.43 16.17 -13.93
CA ARG A 138 3.04 17.47 -13.57
C ARG A 138 4.43 17.31 -12.94
N LYS A 139 4.64 16.28 -12.12
CA LYS A 139 5.96 16.00 -11.53
C LYS A 139 6.96 15.52 -12.58
N THR A 140 6.53 14.65 -13.50
CA THR A 140 7.37 14.18 -14.61
C THR A 140 7.77 15.32 -15.53
N ALA A 141 6.82 16.16 -15.96
CA ALA A 141 7.11 17.33 -16.80
C ALA A 141 8.05 18.34 -16.13
N ALA A 142 7.94 18.51 -14.80
CA ALA A 142 8.86 19.34 -14.04
C ALA A 142 10.28 18.75 -13.98
N GLN A 143 10.41 17.43 -13.87
CA GLN A 143 11.69 16.74 -13.86
C GLN A 143 12.40 16.80 -15.23
N ASP A 144 11.67 16.55 -16.32
CA ASP A 144 12.23 16.59 -17.68
C ASP A 144 12.75 17.99 -18.06
N THR A 145 12.18 19.06 -17.48
CA THR A 145 12.65 20.43 -17.70
C THR A 145 13.91 20.77 -16.89
N LEU A 146 14.14 20.09 -15.76
CA LEU A 146 15.33 20.28 -14.94
C LEU A 146 16.55 19.52 -15.47
N ASP A 147 16.31 18.40 -16.17
CA ASP A 147 17.34 17.54 -16.73
C ASP A 147 17.74 17.90 -18.19
N ALA A 148 17.08 18.91 -18.79
CA ALA A 148 17.34 19.43 -20.14
C ALA A 148 18.16 20.73 -20.12
#